data_AF-A0A7S2N521-F1
#
_entry.id   AF-A0A7S2N521-F1
#
_cell.length_a   1.000
_cell.length_b   1.000
_cell.length_c   1.000
_cell.angle_alpha   90.00
_cell.angle_beta   90.00
_cell.angle_gamma   90.00
#
_symmetry.space_group_name_H-M   'P 1'
#
loop_
_entity.id
_entity.type
_entity.pdbx_description
1 polymer ?
#
loop_
_entity_poly.entity_id
_entity_poly.type
_entity_poly.pdbx_seq_one_letter_code
_entity_poly.pdbx_strand_id
1 'polypeptide(L)'
;RAHRCAVYALAFAETKSGLVLLSGADEEICGWRWDAVLGAANGGAVPAPMLRLENARASLGRGALGQLSETSALSVDAAAGRLYSAAGDGNAYAWDLATQTCVATFP
;
A
#
# COMPACT_ATOMS: atom_id res chain seq x y z
N ARG A 1 9.55 -1.04 13.78
CA ARG A 1 8.43 -1.93 13.37
C ARG A 1 7.80 -1.30 12.13
N ALA A 2 7.56 -2.06 11.05
CA ALA A 2 7.10 -1.48 9.78
C ALA A 2 5.60 -1.12 9.78
N HIS A 3 4.78 -1.94 10.43
CA HIS A 3 3.34 -1.72 10.64
C HIS A 3 2.95 -1.82 12.11
N ARG A 4 1.81 -1.24 12.48
CA ARG A 4 1.20 -1.42 13.81
C ARG A 4 0.29 -2.65 13.88
N CYS A 5 -0.23 -3.10 12.75
CA CYS A 5 -1.09 -4.26 12.59
C CYS A 5 -0.40 -5.37 11.75
N ALA A 6 -1.16 -6.39 11.40
CA ALA A 6 -0.69 -7.47 10.55
C ALA A 6 -0.55 -7.01 9.09
N VAL A 7 0.35 -7.68 8.37
CA VAL A 7 0.51 -7.51 6.91
C VAL A 7 -0.16 -8.71 6.27
N TYR A 8 -1.06 -8.46 5.31
CA TYR A 8 -1.81 -9.52 4.63
C TYR A 8 -1.38 -9.74 3.18
N ALA A 9 -0.81 -8.70 2.56
CA ALA A 9 -0.38 -8.75 1.17
C ALA A 9 1.00 -8.10 1.01
N LEU A 10 1.78 -8.65 0.10
CA LEU A 10 3.07 -8.10 -0.33
C LEU A 10 3.13 -8.13 -1.86
N ALA A 11 3.76 -7.11 -2.45
CA ALA A 11 4.07 -7.08 -3.87
C ALA A 11 5.40 -6.37 -4.09
N PHE A 12 6.03 -6.61 -5.24
CA PHE A 12 7.19 -5.84 -5.66
C PHE A 12 6.82 -4.91 -6.81
N ALA A 13 7.35 -3.69 -6.77
CA ALA A 13 7.27 -2.74 -7.86
C ALA A 13 8.68 -2.30 -8.27
N GLU A 14 8.96 -2.33 -9.57
CA GLU A 14 10.16 -1.68 -10.09
C GLU A 14 9.90 -0.18 -10.27
N THR A 15 10.82 0.63 -9.77
CA THR A 15 10.80 2.07 -9.94
C THR A 15 12.12 2.53 -10.53
N LYS A 16 12.18 3.78 -11.00
CA LYS A 16 13.45 4.41 -11.42
C LYS A 16 14.50 4.42 -10.30
N SER A 17 14.07 4.38 -9.04
CA SER A 17 14.91 4.40 -7.84
C SER A 17 15.28 3.00 -7.32
N GLY A 18 14.90 1.95 -8.06
CA GLY A 18 15.15 0.55 -7.75
C GLY A 18 13.88 -0.22 -7.36
N LEU A 19 14.10 -1.43 -6.83
CA LEU A 19 13.03 -2.34 -6.41
C LEU A 19 12.39 -1.85 -5.10
N VAL A 20 11.07 -1.77 -5.08
CA VAL A 20 10.27 -1.37 -3.92
C VAL A 20 9.41 -2.54 -3.46
N LEU A 21 9.49 -2.87 -2.17
CA LEU A 21 8.55 -3.77 -1.51
C LEU A 21 7.33 -2.99 -1.07
N LEU A 22 6.16 -3.38 -1.57
CA LEU A 22 4.85 -2.90 -1.16
C LEU A 22 4.23 -3.88 -0.17
N SER A 23 3.50 -3.35 0.81
CA SER A 23 2.78 -4.15 1.80
C SER A 23 1.39 -3.58 2.06
N GLY A 24 0.37 -4.44 2.06
CA GLY A 24 -1.00 -4.09 2.44
C GLY A 24 -1.33 -4.52 3.87
N ALA A 25 -1.98 -3.63 4.61
CA ALA A 25 -2.40 -3.82 6.01
C ALA A 25 -3.80 -3.21 6.24
N ASP A 26 -4.26 -3.15 7.49
CA ASP A 26 -5.60 -2.63 7.85
C ASP A 26 -5.81 -1.15 7.44
N GLU A 27 -4.79 -0.32 7.63
CA GLU A 27 -4.92 1.14 7.53
C GLU A 27 -4.35 1.69 6.22
N GLU A 28 -3.32 1.02 5.70
CA GLU A 28 -2.46 1.58 4.67
C GLU A 28 -1.74 0.53 3.85
N ILE A 29 -1.40 0.94 2.63
CA ILE A 29 -0.39 0.31 1.82
C ILE A 29 0.88 1.15 1.94
N CYS A 30 1.96 0.54 2.39
CA CYS A 30 3.27 1.19 2.48
C CYS A 30 4.26 0.59 1.48
N GLY A 31 5.24 1.38 1.06
CA GLY A 31 6.34 0.91 0.23
C GLY A 31 7.71 1.34 0.74
N TRP A 32 8.70 0.43 0.64
CA TRP A 32 10.10 0.68 1.00
C TRP A 32 11.04 0.19 -0.07
N ARG A 33 12.20 0.84 -0.15
CA ARG A 33 13.30 0.40 -1.00
C ARG A 33 13.82 -0.95 -0.51
N TRP A 34 13.91 -1.93 -1.39
CA TRP A 34 14.22 -3.31 -1.02
C TRP A 34 15.61 -3.44 -0.39
N ASP A 35 16.60 -2.72 -0.89
CA ASP A 35 17.94 -2.67 -0.32
C ASP A 35 17.96 -2.09 1.12
N ALA A 36 17.12 -1.08 1.39
CA ALA A 36 16.96 -0.54 2.73
C ALA A 36 16.26 -1.55 3.68
N VAL A 37 15.30 -2.32 3.18
CA VAL A 37 14.67 -3.42 3.94
C VAL A 37 15.69 -4.52 4.26
N LEU A 38 16.52 -4.91 3.29
CA LEU A 38 17.60 -5.88 3.51
C LEU A 38 18.63 -5.37 4.54
N GLY A 39 18.98 -4.09 4.48
CA GLY A 39 19.84 -3.46 5.50
C GLY A 39 19.23 -3.54 6.90
N ALA A 40 17.92 -3.27 7.03
CA ALA A 40 17.20 -3.37 8.29
C ALA A 40 17.12 -4.81 8.82
N ALA A 41 16.91 -5.79 7.93
CA ALA A 41 16.87 -7.20 8.29
C ALA A 41 18.21 -7.71 8.88
N ASN A 42 19.32 -7.10 8.47
CA ASN A 42 20.67 -7.40 8.95
C ASN A 42 21.07 -6.61 10.21
N GLY A 43 20.10 -6.20 11.03
CA GLY A 43 20.32 -5.48 12.29
C GLY A 43 20.30 -3.95 12.18
N GLY A 44 19.98 -3.42 11.00
CA GLY A 44 19.72 -1.99 10.80
C GLY A 44 18.35 -1.55 11.33
N ALA A 45 18.13 -0.23 11.37
CA ALA A 45 16.81 0.33 11.70
C ALA A 45 15.83 0.15 10.52
N VAL A 46 14.54 -0.07 10.85
CA VAL A 46 13.49 -0.12 9.82
C VAL A 46 13.37 1.27 9.16
N PRO A 47 13.51 1.37 7.84
CA PRO A 47 13.42 2.65 7.14
C PRO A 47 11.99 3.22 7.19
N ALA A 48 11.88 4.55 7.09
CA ALA A 48 10.60 5.18 6.82
C ALA A 48 10.09 4.74 5.43
N PRO A 49 8.77 4.54 5.25
CA PRO A 49 8.22 4.24 3.94
C PRO A 49 8.41 5.44 3.00
N MET A 50 8.71 5.16 1.73
CA MET A 50 8.81 6.19 0.69
C MET A 50 7.47 6.52 0.04
N LEU A 51 6.50 5.62 0.19
CA LEU A 51 5.13 5.80 -0.28
C LEU A 51 4.17 5.24 0.76
N ARG A 52 3.04 5.92 0.88
CA ARG A 52 1.96 5.58 1.81
C ARG A 52 0.64 5.88 1.10
N LEU A 53 -0.14 4.85 0.86
CA LEU A 53 -1.45 4.93 0.23
C LEU A 53 -2.48 4.56 1.29
N GLU A 54 -3.40 5.46 1.57
CA GLU A 54 -4.45 5.23 2.58
C GLU A 54 -5.64 4.56 1.94
N ASN A 55 -6.09 3.44 2.52
CA ASN A 55 -7.28 2.76 2.04
C ASN A 55 -8.49 3.69 2.16
N ALA A 56 -9.43 3.58 1.20
CA ALA A 56 -10.62 4.39 1.23
C ALA A 56 -11.43 4.13 2.51
N ARG A 57 -12.06 5.19 3.01
CA ARG A 57 -12.89 5.15 4.20
C ARG A 57 -14.30 5.57 3.82
N ALA A 58 -15.28 4.72 4.10
CA ALA A 58 -16.67 5.06 3.82
C ALA A 58 -17.08 6.30 4.63
N SER A 59 -17.71 7.28 3.98
CA SER A 59 -18.34 8.40 4.67
C SER A 59 -19.69 7.96 5.22
N LEU A 60 -19.90 8.15 6.51
CA LEU A 60 -21.14 7.87 7.21
C LEU A 60 -21.92 9.17 7.44
N GLY A 61 -23.16 9.03 7.89
CA GLY A 61 -24.03 10.18 8.19
C GLY A 61 -23.36 11.20 9.11
N ARG A 62 -23.62 12.49 8.85
CA ARG A 62 -23.08 13.63 9.62
C ARG A 62 -21.55 13.76 9.59
N GLY A 63 -20.89 13.26 8.53
CA GLY A 63 -19.43 13.39 8.35
C GLY A 63 -18.62 12.45 9.23
N ALA A 64 -19.27 11.47 9.87
CA ALA A 64 -18.56 10.38 10.52
C ALA A 64 -17.83 9.54 9.46
N LEU A 65 -16.72 8.91 9.85
CA LEU A 65 -15.96 8.04 8.97
C LEU A 65 -16.11 6.58 9.42
N GLY A 66 -16.33 5.67 8.47
CA GLY A 66 -16.44 4.22 8.67
C GLY A 66 -15.14 3.59 9.17
N GLN A 67 -14.99 2.27 9.11
CA GLN A 67 -13.69 1.66 9.39
C GLN A 67 -12.77 1.80 8.17
N LEU A 68 -11.46 1.79 8.40
CA LEU A 68 -10.49 1.62 7.31
C LEU A 68 -10.62 0.18 6.81
N SER A 69 -10.65 0.05 5.49
CA SER A 69 -10.75 -1.24 4.82
C SER A 69 -9.37 -1.90 4.80
N GLU A 70 -9.26 -3.15 5.21
CA GLU A 70 -7.99 -3.89 5.14
C GLU A 70 -7.60 -4.18 3.70
N THR A 71 -6.31 -4.13 3.37
CA THR A 71 -5.81 -4.57 2.07
C THR A 71 -5.55 -6.08 2.08
N SER A 72 -6.34 -6.84 1.34
CA SER A 72 -6.28 -8.30 1.30
C SER A 72 -5.43 -8.86 0.16
N ALA A 73 -5.24 -8.10 -0.92
CA ALA A 73 -4.38 -8.49 -2.05
C ALA A 73 -3.76 -7.27 -2.74
N LEU A 74 -2.58 -7.47 -3.34
CA LEU A 74 -1.87 -6.47 -4.12
C LEU A 74 -1.39 -7.07 -5.45
N SER A 75 -1.45 -6.30 -6.53
CA SER A 75 -0.86 -6.64 -7.83
C SER A 75 -0.32 -5.39 -8.52
N VAL A 76 0.85 -5.48 -9.14
CA VAL A 76 1.50 -4.33 -9.77
C VAL A 76 1.45 -4.47 -11.30
N ASP A 77 0.99 -3.43 -11.97
CA ASP A 77 1.19 -3.22 -13.39
C ASP A 77 2.38 -2.27 -13.59
N ALA A 78 3.55 -2.85 -13.82
CA ALA A 78 4.78 -2.09 -14.00
C ALA A 78 4.78 -1.24 -15.28
N ALA A 79 4.08 -1.69 -16.33
CA ALA A 79 4.03 -0.96 -17.60
C ALA A 79 3.20 0.33 -17.46
N ALA A 80 2.10 0.27 -16.71
CA ALA A 80 1.27 1.44 -16.42
C ALA A 80 1.74 2.25 -15.20
N GLY A 81 2.69 1.73 -14.41
CA GLY A 81 3.10 2.34 -13.14
C GLY A 81 1.99 2.33 -12.08
N ARG A 82 1.16 1.28 -12.08
CA ARG A 82 -0.02 1.17 -11.22
C ARG A 82 0.09 0.05 -10.21
N LEU A 83 -0.51 0.29 -9.05
CA LEU A 83 -0.82 -0.75 -8.08
C LEU A 83 -2.32 -0.99 -8.08
N TYR A 84 -2.71 -2.26 -8.05
CA TYR A 84 -4.07 -2.69 -7.79
C TYR A 84 -4.13 -3.32 -6.41
N SER A 85 -5.13 -2.93 -5.63
CA SER A 85 -5.38 -3.49 -4.30
C SER A 85 -6.81 -3.96 -4.17
N ALA A 86 -7.04 -5.16 -3.64
CA ALA A 86 -8.34 -5.59 -3.16
C ALA A 86 -8.48 -5.25 -1.67
N ALA A 87 -9.68 -4.84 -1.25
CA ALA A 87 -9.91 -4.39 0.11
C ALA A 87 -11.18 -5.02 0.74
N GLY A 88 -11.23 -5.05 2.07
CA GLY A 88 -12.30 -5.70 2.84
C GLY A 88 -13.69 -5.05 2.76
N ASP A 89 -13.79 -3.85 2.17
CA ASP A 89 -15.04 -3.12 1.92
C ASP A 89 -15.72 -3.54 0.61
N GLY A 90 -15.22 -4.61 -0.03
CA GLY A 90 -15.78 -5.18 -1.25
C GLY A 90 -15.30 -4.50 -2.52
N ASN A 91 -14.39 -3.52 -2.44
CA ASN A 91 -13.86 -2.84 -3.61
C ASN A 91 -12.43 -3.27 -3.94
N ALA A 92 -12.04 -3.05 -5.19
CA ALA A 92 -10.65 -2.93 -5.61
C ALA A 92 -10.33 -1.49 -6.01
N TYR A 93 -9.06 -1.11 -5.87
CA TYR A 93 -8.57 0.23 -6.21
C TYR A 93 -7.39 0.14 -7.15
N ALA A 94 -7.30 1.09 -8.08
CA ALA A 94 -6.08 1.36 -8.82
C ALA A 94 -5.41 2.61 -8.27
N TRP A 95 -4.11 2.53 -8.04
CA TRP A 95 -3.27 3.61 -7.55
C TRP A 95 -2.21 3.94 -8.58
N ASP A 96 -1.98 5.22 -8.80
CA ASP A 96 -0.79 5.68 -9.51
C ASP A 96 0.37 5.73 -8.50
N LEU A 97 1.43 4.96 -8.75
CA LEU A 97 2.56 4.84 -7.82
C LEU A 97 3.45 6.08 -7.81
N ALA A 98 3.42 6.90 -8.87
CA ALA A 98 4.23 8.11 -8.96
C ALA A 98 3.56 9.28 -8.22
N THR A 99 2.25 9.45 -8.40
CA THR A 99 1.47 10.51 -7.73
C THR A 99 0.94 10.09 -6.36
N GLN A 100 0.95 8.78 -6.05
CA GLN A 100 0.43 8.20 -4.81
C GLN A 100 -1.06 8.49 -4.60
N THR A 101 -1.84 8.50 -5.69
CA THR A 101 -3.27 8.78 -5.67
C THR A 101 -4.08 7.60 -6.18
N CYS A 102 -5.26 7.38 -5.59
CA CYS A 102 -6.26 6.48 -6.15
C CYS A 102 -6.80 7.08 -7.46
N VAL A 103 -6.71 6.34 -8.56
CA VAL A 103 -7.15 6.76 -9.90
C VAL A 103 -8.41 6.04 -10.37
N ALA A 104 -8.77 4.91 -9.76
CA ALA A 104 -10.03 4.21 -10.03
C ALA A 104 -10.46 3.32 -8.86
N THR A 105 -11.77 3.10 -8.75
CA THR A 105 -12.40 2.16 -7.83
C THR A 105 -13.27 1.19 -8.62
N PHE A 106 -13.23 -0.09 -8.26
CA PHE A 106 -13.98 -1.18 -8.90
C PHE A 106 -14.80 -1.92 -7.83
N PRO A 107 -16.12 -2.11 -8.00
CA PRO A 107 -16.96 -2.89 -7.09
C PRO A 107 -16.90 -4.40 -7.36
#